data_AF-U5U1Z9-F1
#
_entry.id   AF-U5U1Z9-F1
#
_cell.length_a   1.000
_cell.length_b   1.000
_cell.length_c   1.000
_cell.angle_alpha   90.00
_cell.angle_beta   90.00
_cell.angle_gamma   90.00
#
_symmetry.space_group_name_H-M   'P 1'
#
loop_
_entity.id
_entity.type
_entity.pdbx_description
1 polymer ?
#
loop_
_entity_poly.entity_id
_entity_poly.type
_entity_poly.pdbx_seq_one_letter_code
_entity_poly.pdbx_strand_id
1 'polypeptide(L)'
;KEGQAGQAKITQYTRYLTVALALLQATAIVAMASRGNLLPDCPGIIQDNDVFSLLVIVFTMTAGAILVMWFGELITERGIGNGMSLLIFAGIASRLPADGQKILESQGGLAFGLVCFAVFLILVAVVFVEQGQRRIPVQYAKRMVGRKMYGGSSTYLPLKVNTAGVIPVIFASSLLYLPQLVIQLVASDSTAGWVQWIQTNLVNPGS
;
A
#
# COMPACT_ATOMS: atom_id res chain seq x y z
N LYS A 1 -27.32 7.70 11.24
CA LYS A 1 -25.86 7.65 10.99
C LYS A 1 -25.22 8.73 11.86
N GLU A 2 -24.44 8.36 12.88
CA GLU A 2 -24.10 9.15 14.09
C GLU A 2 -23.18 10.39 13.91
N GLY A 3 -23.22 11.07 12.75
CA GLY A 3 -22.45 12.30 12.53
C GLY A 3 -20.94 12.13 12.75
N GLN A 4 -20.28 13.19 13.27
CA GLN A 4 -18.84 13.18 13.57
C GLN A 4 -18.47 12.21 14.71
N ALA A 5 -19.37 12.01 15.69
CA ALA A 5 -19.14 11.10 16.80
C ALA A 5 -18.98 9.64 16.34
N GLY A 6 -19.82 9.21 15.38
CA GLY A 6 -19.71 7.87 14.78
C GLY A 6 -18.41 7.68 13.99
N GLN A 7 -17.96 8.72 13.27
CA GLN A 7 -16.69 8.66 12.54
C GLN A 7 -15.50 8.52 13.49
N ALA A 8 -15.47 9.28 14.59
CA ALA A 8 -14.42 9.17 15.60
C ALA A 8 -14.35 7.76 16.21
N LYS A 9 -15.51 7.14 16.48
CA LYS A 9 -15.59 5.78 17.02
C LYS A 9 -15.06 4.74 16.05
N ILE A 10 -15.39 4.85 14.75
CA ILE A 10 -14.83 3.95 13.72
C ILE A 10 -13.32 4.10 13.64
N THR A 11 -12.80 5.33 13.64
CA THR A 11 -11.35 5.58 13.61
C THR A 11 -10.62 4.94 14.80
N GLN A 12 -11.20 5.00 16.01
CA GLN A 12 -10.63 4.32 17.18
C GLN A 12 -10.52 2.80 16.99
N TYR A 13 -11.58 2.15 16.47
CA TYR A 13 -11.52 0.73 16.16
C TYR A 13 -10.49 0.41 15.08
N THR A 14 -10.39 1.23 14.05
CA THR A 14 -9.37 1.06 12.99
C THR A 14 -7.95 1.18 13.56
N ARG A 15 -7.70 2.08 14.51
CA ARG A 15 -6.39 2.18 15.18
C ARG A 15 -6.05 0.91 15.94
N TYR A 16 -6.97 0.41 16.77
CA TYR A 16 -6.73 -0.84 17.53
C TYR A 16 -6.48 -2.04 16.62
N LEU A 17 -7.26 -2.16 15.53
CA LEU A 17 -7.08 -3.21 14.54
C LEU A 17 -5.71 -3.08 13.85
N THR A 18 -5.28 -1.87 13.51
CA THR A 18 -3.99 -1.65 12.86
C THR A 18 -2.82 -1.98 13.79
N VAL A 19 -2.92 -1.67 15.09
CA VAL A 19 -1.91 -2.07 16.08
C VAL A 19 -1.83 -3.59 16.20
N ALA A 20 -2.97 -4.29 16.27
CA ALA A 20 -3.01 -5.74 16.33
C ALA A 20 -2.39 -6.39 15.07
N LEU A 21 -2.71 -5.85 13.88
CA LEU A 21 -2.12 -6.30 12.62
C LEU A 21 -0.62 -6.02 12.56
N ALA A 22 -0.16 -4.86 13.03
CA ALA A 22 1.26 -4.52 13.07
C ALA A 22 2.06 -5.48 13.97
N LEU A 23 1.51 -5.83 15.13
CA LEU A 23 2.13 -6.80 16.04
C LEU A 23 2.22 -8.19 15.42
N LEU A 24 1.14 -8.66 14.77
CA LEU A 24 1.12 -9.94 14.06
C LEU A 24 2.16 -9.94 12.93
N GLN A 25 2.18 -8.89 12.11
CA GLN A 25 3.12 -8.78 10.99
C GLN A 25 4.57 -8.68 11.46
N ALA A 26 4.86 -7.90 12.51
CA ALA A 26 6.20 -7.81 13.10
C ALA A 26 6.66 -9.17 13.65
N THR A 27 5.79 -9.89 14.35
CA THR A 27 6.09 -11.24 14.85
C THR A 27 6.38 -12.21 13.70
N ALA A 28 5.59 -12.16 12.63
CA ALA A 28 5.81 -13.00 11.46
C ALA A 28 7.16 -12.68 10.78
N ILE A 29 7.49 -11.40 10.59
CA ILE A 29 8.76 -10.98 10.01
C ILE A 29 9.93 -11.42 10.89
N VAL A 30 9.87 -11.21 12.20
CA VAL A 30 10.93 -11.63 13.13
C VAL A 30 11.09 -13.15 13.14
N ALA A 31 10.00 -13.91 13.12
CA ALA A 31 10.04 -15.37 13.05
C ALA A 31 10.63 -15.90 11.73
N MET A 32 10.39 -15.22 10.60
CA MET A 32 11.04 -15.56 9.33
C MET A 32 12.52 -15.19 9.32
N ALA A 33 12.90 -14.12 10.01
CA ALA A 33 14.29 -13.66 10.13
C ALA A 33 15.13 -14.60 11.01
N SER A 34 14.59 -15.06 12.14
CA SER A 34 15.28 -16.01 13.03
C SER A 34 15.50 -17.38 12.39
N ARG A 35 14.67 -17.75 11.40
CA ARG A 35 14.80 -18.98 10.60
C ARG A 35 15.74 -18.84 9.39
N GLY A 36 16.32 -17.65 9.16
CA GLY A 36 17.22 -17.39 8.03
C GLY A 36 16.53 -17.31 6.65
N ASN A 37 15.20 -17.36 6.61
CA ASN A 37 14.42 -17.43 5.36
C ASN A 37 14.08 -16.06 4.74
N LEU A 38 14.39 -14.96 5.44
CA LEU A 38 14.07 -13.60 4.97
C LEU A 38 15.19 -12.94 4.16
N LEU A 39 16.47 -13.27 4.42
CA LEU A 39 17.62 -12.80 3.66
C LEU A 39 18.62 -13.96 3.46
N PRO A 40 18.55 -14.68 2.32
CA PRO A 40 19.47 -15.76 1.99
C PRO A 40 20.95 -15.33 1.99
N ASP A 41 21.21 -14.04 1.69
CA ASP A 41 22.56 -13.50 1.49
C ASP A 41 23.23 -12.93 2.76
N CYS A 42 22.53 -12.91 3.91
CA CYS A 42 23.07 -12.39 5.18
C CYS A 42 22.81 -13.35 6.35
N PRO A 43 23.57 -14.45 6.47
CA PRO A 43 23.50 -15.31 7.65
C PRO A 43 24.07 -14.55 8.87
N GLY A 44 23.24 -14.31 9.89
CA GLY A 44 23.68 -13.73 11.17
C GLY A 44 23.11 -12.35 11.55
N ILE A 45 21.98 -11.92 10.98
CA ILE A 45 21.30 -10.67 11.39
C ILE A 45 20.91 -10.67 12.88
N ILE A 46 20.62 -11.85 13.45
CA ILE A 46 20.30 -12.03 14.87
C ILE A 46 21.39 -12.91 15.48
N GLN A 47 22.32 -12.27 16.18
CA GLN A 47 23.50 -12.92 16.75
C GLN A 47 23.13 -13.77 17.99
N ASP A 48 22.11 -13.34 18.74
CA ASP A 48 21.54 -14.07 19.88
C ASP A 48 20.06 -14.38 19.63
N ASN A 49 19.74 -15.67 19.46
CA ASN A 49 18.38 -16.18 19.29
C ASN A 49 17.60 -16.26 20.62
N ASP A 50 17.91 -15.37 21.57
CA ASP A 50 17.23 -15.33 22.85
C ASP A 50 15.79 -14.80 22.69
N VAL A 51 14.86 -15.41 23.41
CA VAL A 51 13.44 -15.06 23.37
C VAL A 51 13.23 -13.60 23.78
N PHE A 52 14.04 -13.12 24.72
CA PHE A 52 14.02 -11.71 25.13
C PHE A 52 14.43 -10.76 24.00
N SER A 53 15.50 -11.08 23.26
CA SER A 53 15.96 -10.28 22.11
C SER A 53 14.89 -10.21 21.01
N LEU A 54 14.27 -11.35 20.67
CA LEU A 54 13.20 -11.41 19.67
C LEU A 54 11.98 -10.57 20.07
N LEU A 55 11.57 -10.61 21.34
CA LEU A 55 10.47 -9.79 21.84
C LEU A 55 10.79 -8.29 21.74
N VAL A 56 12.01 -7.87 22.10
CA VAL A 56 12.43 -6.46 21.99
C VAL A 56 12.39 -5.97 20.54
N ILE A 57 12.80 -6.80 19.58
CA ILE A 57 12.72 -6.46 18.15
C ILE A 57 11.26 -6.30 17.72
N VAL A 58 10.37 -7.24 18.07
CA VAL A 58 8.94 -7.15 17.74
C VAL A 58 8.31 -5.89 18.32
N PHE A 59 8.57 -5.57 19.58
CA PHE A 59 8.05 -4.35 20.20
C PHE A 59 8.59 -3.08 19.54
N THR A 60 9.88 -3.05 19.18
CA THR A 60 10.50 -1.89 18.53
C THR A 60 9.95 -1.68 17.12
N MET A 61 9.77 -2.74 16.34
CA MET A 61 9.13 -2.68 15.02
C MET A 61 7.67 -2.21 15.12
N THR A 62 6.92 -2.75 16.08
CA THR A 62 5.52 -2.36 16.31
C THR A 62 5.41 -0.90 16.76
N ALA A 63 6.29 -0.46 17.66
CA ALA A 63 6.37 0.94 18.09
C ALA A 63 6.71 1.88 16.92
N GLY A 64 7.65 1.49 16.05
CA GLY A 64 7.97 2.23 14.83
C GLY A 64 6.76 2.35 13.88
N ALA A 65 5.99 1.27 13.69
CA ALA A 65 4.79 1.29 12.86
C ALA A 65 3.70 2.23 13.43
N ILE A 66 3.51 2.23 14.76
CA ILE A 66 2.58 3.15 15.44
C ILE A 66 3.03 4.60 15.29
N LEU A 67 4.34 4.85 15.40
CA LEU A 67 4.92 6.18 15.22
C LEU A 67 4.66 6.70 13.80
N VAL A 68 4.85 5.85 12.78
CA VAL A 68 4.55 6.20 11.38
C VAL A 68 3.05 6.49 11.18
N MET A 69 2.16 5.68 11.78
CA MET A 69 0.72 5.94 11.74
C MET A 69 0.39 7.30 12.36
N TRP A 70 0.96 7.60 13.52
CA TRP A 70 0.77 8.87 14.20
C TRP A 70 1.25 10.06 13.36
N PHE A 71 2.40 9.95 12.69
CA PHE A 71 2.83 10.97 11.73
C PHE A 71 1.86 11.14 10.57
N GLY A 72 1.28 10.06 10.06
CA GLY A 72 0.27 10.14 8.99
C GLY A 72 -0.98 10.91 9.42
N GLU A 73 -1.43 10.70 10.65
CA GLU A 73 -2.54 11.46 11.25
C GLU A 73 -2.17 12.93 11.44
N LEU A 74 -0.98 13.22 11.96
CA LEU A 74 -0.50 14.58 12.18
C LEU A 74 -0.38 15.38 10.87
N ILE A 75 0.07 14.76 9.77
CA ILE A 75 0.14 15.39 8.44
C ILE A 75 -1.26 15.71 7.93
N THR A 76 -2.22 14.80 8.15
CA THR A 76 -3.62 14.97 7.75
C THR A 76 -4.27 16.14 8.52
N GLU A 77 -4.02 16.24 9.83
CA GLU A 77 -4.52 17.34 10.67
C GLU A 77 -3.95 18.71 10.27
N ARG A 78 -2.69 18.75 9.79
CA ARG A 78 -2.05 19.96 9.27
C ARG A 78 -2.52 20.37 7.88
N GLY A 79 -3.47 19.63 7.28
CA GLY A 79 -4.15 20.02 6.05
C GLY A 79 -3.42 19.69 4.74
N ILE A 80 -2.31 18.95 4.79
CA ILE A 80 -1.56 18.55 3.58
C ILE A 80 -2.11 17.21 3.06
N GLY A 81 -3.34 17.23 2.52
CA GLY A 81 -3.96 16.07 1.89
C GLY A 81 -4.14 14.85 2.83
N ASN A 82 -3.97 13.63 2.30
CA ASN A 82 -4.04 12.40 3.07
C ASN A 82 -2.63 11.97 3.51
N GLY A 83 -2.32 12.15 4.79
CA GLY A 83 -0.97 11.94 5.32
C GLY A 83 -0.45 10.52 5.18
N MET A 84 -1.32 9.50 5.27
CA MET A 84 -0.90 8.10 5.06
C MET A 84 -0.45 7.86 3.61
N SER A 85 -1.16 8.42 2.62
CA SER A 85 -0.77 8.30 1.22
C SER A 85 0.56 9.01 0.91
N LEU A 86 0.81 10.14 1.57
CA LEU A 86 2.03 10.93 1.40
C LEU A 86 3.25 10.21 1.97
N LEU A 87 3.10 9.54 3.12
CA LEU A 87 4.15 8.70 3.69
C LEU A 87 4.50 7.50 2.80
N ILE A 88 3.50 6.83 2.22
CA ILE A 88 3.72 5.74 1.25
C ILE A 88 4.47 6.27 0.02
N PHE A 89 4.05 7.42 -0.51
CA PHE A 89 4.73 8.07 -1.63
C PHE A 89 6.19 8.38 -1.33
N ALA A 90 6.48 8.99 -0.17
CA ALA A 90 7.85 9.28 0.25
C ALA A 90 8.71 8.01 0.39
N GLY A 91 8.12 6.92 0.89
CA GLY A 91 8.80 5.62 1.02
C GLY A 91 9.10 4.93 -0.32
N ILE A 92 8.24 5.10 -1.33
CA ILE A 92 8.51 4.61 -2.69
C ILE A 92 9.55 5.51 -3.37
N ALA A 93 9.37 6.83 -3.26
CA ALA A 93 10.25 7.82 -3.88
C ALA A 93 11.70 7.74 -3.37
N SER A 94 11.93 7.38 -2.11
CA SER A 94 13.27 7.23 -1.55
C SER A 94 14.06 6.05 -2.10
N ARG A 95 13.38 5.04 -2.68
CA ARG A 95 14.02 3.85 -3.28
C ARG A 95 14.43 4.08 -4.74
N LEU A 96 13.72 4.95 -5.45
CA LEU A 96 13.97 5.25 -6.86
C LEU A 96 15.44 5.63 -7.17
N PRO A 97 16.13 6.45 -6.37
CA PRO A 97 17.54 6.79 -6.65
C PRO A 97 18.47 5.58 -6.56
N ALA A 98 18.28 4.72 -5.56
CA ALA A 98 19.10 3.53 -5.37
C ALA A 98 18.89 2.51 -6.49
N ASP A 99 17.65 2.32 -6.92
CA ASP A 99 17.33 1.44 -8.06
C ASP A 99 17.88 2.00 -9.37
N GLY A 100 17.83 3.33 -9.56
CA GLY A 100 18.43 4.00 -10.71
C GLY A 100 19.95 3.82 -10.77
N GLN A 101 20.65 3.94 -9.64
CA GLN A 101 22.09 3.69 -9.56
C GLN A 101 22.45 2.24 -9.93
N LYS A 102 21.71 1.26 -9.40
CA LYS A 102 21.92 -0.16 -9.74
C LYS A 102 21.77 -0.45 -11.23
N ILE A 103 20.81 0.20 -11.90
CA ILE A 103 20.61 0.03 -13.35
C ILE A 103 21.78 0.64 -14.13
N LEU A 104 22.25 1.81 -13.70
CA LEU A 104 23.39 2.47 -14.34
C LEU A 104 24.68 1.65 -14.23
N GLU A 105 24.93 1.05 -13.07
CA GLU A 105 26.12 0.22 -12.82
C GLU A 105 26.05 -1.15 -13.52
N SER A 106 24.86 -1.75 -13.60
CA SER A 106 24.71 -3.11 -14.16
C SER A 106 24.61 -3.16 -15.69
N GLN A 107 23.97 -2.18 -16.33
CA GLN A 107 23.68 -2.20 -17.78
C GLN A 107 24.22 -0.99 -18.55
N GLY A 108 24.86 -0.04 -17.87
CA GLY A 108 25.46 1.15 -18.47
C GLY A 108 24.47 2.27 -18.82
N GLY A 109 25.00 3.40 -19.28
CA GLY A 109 24.23 4.64 -19.49
C GLY A 109 23.17 4.58 -20.59
N LEU A 110 23.35 3.73 -21.61
CA LEU A 110 22.36 3.58 -22.69
C LEU A 110 21.09 2.88 -22.21
N ALA A 111 21.22 1.80 -21.44
CA ALA A 111 20.08 1.10 -20.86
C ALA A 111 19.33 1.98 -19.86
N PHE A 112 20.08 2.72 -19.02
CA PHE A 112 19.49 3.69 -18.10
C PHE A 112 18.67 4.76 -18.83
N GLY A 113 19.20 5.34 -19.91
CA GLY A 113 18.49 6.32 -20.72
C GLY A 113 17.19 5.79 -21.32
N LEU A 114 17.20 4.54 -21.82
CA LEU A 114 16.01 3.90 -22.36
C LEU A 114 14.96 3.64 -21.27
N VAL A 115 15.36 3.16 -20.10
CA VAL A 115 14.47 2.95 -18.96
C VAL A 115 13.83 4.27 -18.51
N CYS A 116 14.61 5.35 -18.37
CA CYS A 116 14.07 6.67 -18.03
C CYS A 116 13.04 7.15 -19.05
N PHE A 117 13.32 6.95 -20.34
CA PHE A 117 12.38 7.29 -21.40
C PHE A 117 11.08 6.46 -21.33
N ALA A 118 11.18 5.16 -21.09
CA ALA A 118 10.02 4.29 -20.91
C ALA A 118 9.17 4.70 -19.69
N VAL A 119 9.82 4.99 -18.55
CA VAL A 119 9.13 5.48 -17.34
C VAL A 119 8.42 6.81 -17.62
N PHE A 120 9.05 7.71 -18.36
CA PHE A 120 8.42 8.98 -18.75
C PHE A 120 7.16 8.75 -19.61
N LEU A 121 7.22 7.88 -20.61
CA LEU A 121 6.04 7.54 -21.43
C LEU A 121 4.91 6.92 -20.60
N ILE A 122 5.26 6.01 -19.67
CA ILE A 122 4.28 5.41 -18.76
C ILE A 122 3.65 6.48 -17.86
N LEU A 123 4.44 7.41 -17.32
CA LEU A 123 3.93 8.52 -16.51
C LEU A 123 2.93 9.38 -17.30
N VAL A 124 3.24 9.73 -18.55
CA VAL A 124 2.32 10.48 -19.41
C VAL A 124 1.02 9.70 -19.64
N ALA A 125 1.11 8.41 -19.92
CA ALA A 125 -0.07 7.55 -20.10
C ALA A 125 -0.92 7.46 -18.83
N VAL A 126 -0.31 7.28 -17.67
CA VAL A 126 -0.99 7.21 -16.37
C VAL A 126 -1.70 8.54 -16.07
N VAL A 127 -1.03 9.67 -16.25
CA VAL A 127 -1.65 11.01 -16.02
C VAL A 127 -2.83 11.22 -16.96
N PHE A 128 -2.71 10.82 -18.23
CA PHE A 128 -3.81 10.92 -19.19
C PHE A 128 -5.04 10.11 -18.74
N VAL A 129 -4.85 8.88 -18.27
CA VAL A 129 -5.92 8.02 -17.78
C VAL A 129 -6.52 8.55 -16.47
N GLU A 130 -5.69 9.01 -15.53
CA GLU A 130 -6.15 9.52 -14.23
C GLU A 130 -6.93 10.84 -14.34
N GLN A 131 -6.55 11.73 -15.25
CA GLN A 131 -7.29 12.97 -15.49
C GLN A 131 -8.56 12.77 -16.33
N GLY A 132 -8.76 11.58 -16.89
CA GLY A 132 -9.98 11.19 -17.58
C GLY A 132 -11.19 11.26 -16.65
N GLN A 133 -12.18 12.08 -17.02
CA GLN A 133 -13.46 12.15 -16.33
C GLN A 133 -14.63 12.14 -17.32
N ARG A 134 -15.65 11.34 -17.01
CA ARG A 134 -16.93 11.33 -17.71
C ARG A 134 -17.86 12.35 -17.06
N ARG A 135 -18.29 13.35 -17.82
CA ARG A 135 -19.24 14.39 -17.35
C ARG A 135 -20.66 13.94 -17.65
N ILE A 136 -21.45 13.61 -16.62
CA ILE A 136 -22.87 13.25 -16.78
C ILE A 136 -23.72 14.47 -16.40
N PRO A 137 -24.56 15.02 -17.30
CA PRO A 137 -25.41 16.15 -16.98
C PRO A 137 -26.51 15.72 -16.00
N VAL A 138 -26.65 16.47 -14.90
CA VAL A 138 -27.71 16.29 -13.90
C VAL A 138 -28.60 17.53 -13.93
N GLN A 139 -29.89 17.31 -14.10
CA GLN A 139 -30.89 18.36 -14.00
C GLN A 139 -31.46 18.33 -12.59
N TYR A 140 -31.17 19.36 -11.80
CA TYR A 140 -31.83 19.51 -10.50
C TYR A 140 -33.30 19.85 -10.72
N ALA A 141 -34.18 19.11 -10.05
CA ALA A 141 -35.60 19.39 -10.06
C ALA A 141 -35.83 20.82 -9.53
N LYS A 142 -36.52 21.64 -10.33
CA LYS A 142 -36.81 23.01 -9.96
C LYS A 142 -38.13 23.12 -9.25
N ARG A 143 -38.24 24.08 -8.34
CA ARG A 143 -39.53 24.55 -7.84
C ARG A 143 -40.06 25.61 -8.79
N MET A 144 -41.21 25.34 -9.43
CA MET A 144 -41.95 26.36 -10.17
C MET A 144 -42.51 27.39 -9.18
N VAL A 145 -42.20 28.66 -9.36
CA VAL A 145 -42.86 29.78 -8.68
C VAL A 145 -43.47 30.67 -9.76
N GLY A 146 -44.79 30.65 -9.90
CA GLY A 146 -45.51 31.36 -10.97
C GLY A 146 -45.40 30.71 -12.35
N ARG A 147 -45.43 31.53 -13.42
CA ARG A 147 -45.43 31.09 -14.84
C ARG A 147 -44.05 31.02 -15.50
N LYS A 148 -42.98 31.35 -14.77
CA LYS A 148 -41.62 31.41 -15.31
C LYS A 148 -40.72 30.42 -14.59
N MET A 149 -40.08 29.53 -15.35
CA MET A 149 -39.09 28.59 -14.85
C MET A 149 -37.72 29.28 -14.79
N TYR A 150 -37.39 29.95 -13.68
CA TYR A 150 -36.08 30.58 -13.50
C TYR A 150 -34.99 29.55 -13.15
N GLY A 151 -33.77 29.77 -13.63
CA GLY A 151 -32.55 29.07 -13.18
C GLY A 151 -32.33 27.68 -13.78
N GLY A 152 -31.95 27.59 -15.06
CA GLY A 152 -31.65 26.33 -15.76
C GLY A 152 -30.17 26.11 -16.02
N SER A 153 -29.34 26.18 -14.99
CA SER A 153 -27.96 25.72 -15.12
C SER A 153 -27.95 24.19 -15.12
N SER A 154 -27.64 23.57 -16.26
CA SER A 154 -27.27 22.15 -16.28
C SER A 154 -25.94 22.00 -15.54
N THR A 155 -25.98 21.45 -14.34
CA THR A 155 -24.76 21.04 -13.63
C THR A 155 -24.37 19.65 -14.12
N TYR A 156 -23.08 19.37 -14.28
CA TYR A 156 -22.63 18.00 -14.53
C TYR A 156 -22.03 17.40 -13.27
N LEU A 157 -22.28 16.13 -13.03
CA LEU A 157 -21.56 15.34 -12.04
C LEU A 157 -20.33 14.74 -12.74
N PRO A 158 -19.10 15.12 -12.36
CA PRO A 158 -17.91 14.47 -12.88
C PRO A 158 -17.75 13.08 -12.26
N LEU A 159 -17.67 12.04 -13.08
CA LEU A 159 -17.25 10.71 -12.68
C LEU A 159 -15.84 10.47 -13.20
N LYS A 160 -14.86 10.34 -12.31
CA LYS A 160 -13.50 9.95 -12.69
C LYS A 160 -13.52 8.57 -13.34
N VAL A 161 -12.67 8.35 -14.34
CA VAL A 161 -12.52 7.05 -15.00
C VAL A 161 -12.04 6.00 -14.00
N ASN A 162 -11.07 6.36 -13.14
CA ASN A 162 -10.67 5.55 -11.99
C ASN A 162 -11.22 6.14 -10.69
N THR A 163 -12.34 5.62 -10.20
CA THR A 163 -12.92 6.02 -8.91
C THR A 163 -12.24 5.35 -7.72
N ALA A 164 -11.57 4.21 -7.93
CA ALA A 164 -10.96 3.40 -6.88
C ALA A 164 -9.50 3.80 -6.55
N GLY A 165 -8.86 4.57 -7.43
CA GLY A 165 -7.49 5.04 -7.25
C GLY A 165 -6.49 3.89 -7.17
N VAL A 166 -5.59 3.95 -6.18
CA VAL A 166 -4.48 3.01 -5.98
C VAL A 166 -4.81 1.92 -4.93
N ILE A 167 -5.93 2.03 -4.22
CA ILE A 167 -6.28 1.11 -3.12
C ILE A 167 -6.43 -0.34 -3.59
N PRO A 168 -7.12 -0.65 -4.72
CA PRO A 168 -7.30 -2.04 -5.15
C PRO A 168 -6.00 -2.77 -5.47
N VAL A 169 -5.03 -2.09 -6.10
CA VAL A 169 -3.74 -2.70 -6.44
C VAL A 169 -2.91 -2.99 -5.19
N ILE A 170 -2.92 -2.07 -4.21
CA ILE A 170 -2.26 -2.29 -2.92
C ILE A 170 -2.89 -3.50 -2.22
N PHE A 171 -4.22 -3.57 -2.18
CA PHE A 171 -4.93 -4.69 -1.56
C PHE A 171 -4.68 -6.02 -2.28
N ALA A 172 -4.61 -6.03 -3.61
CA ALA A 172 -4.25 -7.22 -4.38
C ALA A 172 -2.83 -7.69 -4.05
N SER A 173 -1.86 -6.77 -3.99
CA SER A 173 -0.47 -7.10 -3.65
C SER A 173 -0.32 -7.63 -2.21
N SER A 174 -1.04 -7.05 -1.24
CA SER A 174 -1.00 -7.53 0.14
C SER A 174 -1.70 -8.89 0.30
N LEU A 175 -2.78 -9.13 -0.45
CA LEU A 175 -3.48 -10.42 -0.45
C LEU A 175 -2.62 -11.54 -1.05
N LEU A 176 -1.82 -11.25 -2.08
CA LEU A 176 -0.85 -12.21 -2.64
C LEU A 176 0.30 -12.52 -1.68
N TYR A 177 0.64 -11.59 -0.79
CA TYR A 177 1.72 -11.78 0.19
C TYR A 177 1.31 -12.67 1.39
N LEU A 178 0.02 -12.73 1.75
CA LEU A 178 -0.45 -13.51 2.90
C LEU A 178 -0.18 -15.02 2.77
N PRO A 179 -0.46 -15.69 1.63
CA PRO A 179 -0.13 -17.11 1.46
C PRO A 179 1.37 -17.38 1.61
N GLN A 180 2.22 -16.52 1.06
CA GLN A 180 3.67 -16.64 1.16
C GLN A 180 4.13 -16.60 2.62
N LEU A 181 3.58 -15.68 3.41
CA LEU A 181 3.87 -15.56 4.84
C LEU A 181 3.43 -16.83 5.60
N VAL A 182 2.26 -17.39 5.29
CA VAL A 182 1.78 -18.65 5.92
C VAL A 182 2.70 -19.83 5.60
N ILE A 183 3.14 -19.97 4.34
CA ILE A 183 4.08 -21.03 3.95
C ILE A 183 5.39 -20.90 4.71
N GLN A 184 5.95 -19.69 4.81
CA GLN A 184 7.23 -19.46 5.48
C GLN A 184 7.15 -19.72 7.00
N LEU A 185 5.98 -19.54 7.62
CA LEU A 185 5.77 -19.81 9.05
C LEU A 185 5.45 -21.28 9.36
N VAL A 186 4.70 -21.98 8.52
CA VAL A 186 4.16 -23.34 8.80
C VAL A 186 4.95 -24.44 8.11
N ALA A 187 5.58 -24.15 6.97
CA ALA A 187 5.98 -25.18 6.01
C ALA A 187 7.42 -25.05 5.51
N SER A 188 8.37 -24.72 6.39
CA SER A 188 9.80 -24.79 6.06
C SER A 188 10.25 -26.21 5.66
N ASP A 189 9.57 -27.26 6.17
CA ASP A 189 9.88 -28.68 5.91
C ASP A 189 8.67 -29.53 5.43
N SER A 190 7.51 -28.92 5.15
CA SER A 190 6.28 -29.67 4.90
C SER A 190 6.04 -29.94 3.41
N THR A 191 6.19 -31.20 2.98
CA THR A 191 5.79 -31.78 1.67
C THR A 191 4.26 -31.90 1.48
N ALA A 192 3.48 -31.05 2.15
CA ALA A 192 2.03 -31.08 2.03
C ALA A 192 1.58 -30.54 0.66
N GLY A 193 0.73 -31.28 -0.05
CA GLY A 193 0.34 -30.95 -1.43
C GLY A 193 -0.29 -29.56 -1.62
N TRP A 194 -0.93 -29.00 -0.58
CA TRP A 194 -1.46 -27.64 -0.61
C TRP A 194 -0.36 -26.57 -0.57
N VAL A 195 0.77 -26.84 0.09
CA VAL A 195 1.93 -25.92 0.15
C VAL A 195 2.61 -25.86 -1.21
N GLN A 196 2.80 -27.01 -1.86
CA GLN A 196 3.39 -27.08 -3.20
C GLN A 196 2.48 -26.41 -4.24
N TRP A 197 1.16 -26.61 -4.16
CA TRP A 197 0.22 -25.95 -5.06
C TRP A 197 0.29 -24.42 -4.96
N ILE A 198 0.38 -23.86 -3.75
CA ILE A 198 0.53 -22.42 -3.55
C ILE A 198 1.91 -21.94 -4.01
N GLN A 199 2.99 -22.67 -3.72
CA GLN A 199 4.33 -22.31 -4.17
C GLN A 199 4.42 -22.24 -5.71
N THR A 200 3.86 -23.21 -6.42
CA THR A 200 3.88 -23.28 -7.90
C THR A 200 2.94 -22.27 -8.55
N ASN A 201 1.74 -22.03 -8.01
CA ASN A 201 0.74 -21.19 -8.69
C ASN A 201 0.74 -19.72 -8.26
N LEU A 202 1.20 -19.41 -7.04
CA LEU A 202 1.12 -18.05 -6.47
C LEU A 202 2.47 -17.41 -6.15
N VAL A 203 3.50 -18.20 -5.83
CA VAL A 203 4.82 -17.65 -5.45
C VAL A 203 5.81 -17.66 -6.62
N ASN A 204 5.85 -18.74 -7.42
CA ASN A 204 6.69 -18.86 -8.62
C ASN A 204 5.85 -19.27 -9.83
N PRO A 205 5.12 -18.36 -10.48
CA PRO A 205 4.33 -18.68 -11.69
C PRO A 205 5.20 -18.92 -12.95
N GLY A 206 6.48 -19.25 -12.79
CA GLY A 206 7.50 -19.28 -13.85
C GLY A 206 8.32 -20.57 -13.97
N SER A 207 7.88 -21.67 -13.38
CA SER A 207 8.36 -23.03 -13.73
C SER A 207 7.30 -23.82 -14.47
#